data_AF-A0A843HY07-F1
#
_entry.id   AF-A0A843HY07-F1
#
_cell.length_a   1.000
_cell.length_b   1.000
_cell.length_c   1.000
_cell.angle_alpha   90.00
_cell.angle_beta   90.00
_cell.angle_gamma   90.00
#
_symmetry.space_group_name_H-M   'P 1'
#
loop_
_entity.id
_entity.type
_entity.pdbx_description
1 polymer ?
#
loop_
_entity_poly.entity_id
_entity_poly.type
_entity_poly.pdbx_seq_one_letter_code
_entity_poly.pdbx_strand_id
1 'polypeptide(L)'
;MYTINMGGRESSLKLIFYLSVDGMTITNADPAEIEVFLKLKRPKCRRCGAEVRWGDLGYLGIWRRREVYYCSKCVGELYEKIYAAVEYITGSCIYSDEIKGCRY
;
A
#
# COMPACT_ATOMS: atom_id res chain seq x y z
N MET A 1 17.96 -20.06 -12.40
CA MET A 1 18.20 -19.45 -11.07
C MET A 1 18.39 -17.96 -11.30
N TYR A 2 17.35 -17.16 -11.12
CA TYR A 2 17.41 -15.71 -11.37
C TYR A 2 17.82 -15.01 -10.07
N THR A 3 19.06 -14.54 -10.02
CA THR A 3 19.57 -13.73 -8.92
C THR A 3 19.05 -12.31 -9.11
N ILE A 4 18.09 -11.90 -8.28
CA ILE A 4 17.70 -10.49 -8.18
C ILE A 4 18.90 -9.75 -7.58
N ASN A 5 19.62 -8.99 -8.40
CA ASN A 5 20.80 -8.23 -8.01
C ASN A 5 20.39 -7.00 -7.19
N MET A 6 20.15 -7.18 -5.88
CA MET A 6 20.04 -6.06 -4.93
C MET A 6 21.41 -5.61 -4.38
N GLY A 7 22.49 -5.85 -5.13
CA GLY A 7 23.87 -5.73 -4.65
C GLY A 7 24.73 -4.75 -5.43
N GLY A 8 24.24 -3.54 -5.72
CA GLY A 8 25.08 -2.43 -6.20
C GLY A 8 25.68 -1.66 -5.03
N ARG A 9 27.00 -1.75 -4.85
CA ARG A 9 27.80 -1.00 -3.87
C ARG A 9 27.46 0.50 -3.95
N GLU A 10 27.32 1.13 -2.77
CA GLU A 10 26.85 2.52 -2.49
C GLU A 10 25.33 2.75 -2.38
N SER A 11 24.51 1.69 -2.25
CA SER A 11 23.08 1.91 -2.04
C SER A 11 22.79 2.35 -0.60
N SER A 12 22.54 3.65 -0.41
CA SER A 12 21.68 4.13 0.65
C SER A 12 20.47 3.18 0.76
N LEU A 13 20.01 2.98 1.98
CA LEU A 13 18.86 2.12 2.28
C LEU A 13 17.70 2.51 1.34
N LYS A 14 17.40 1.67 0.35
CA LYS A 14 16.30 1.94 -0.59
C LYS A 14 15.03 1.40 0.05
N LEU A 15 14.14 2.33 0.41
CA LEU A 15 12.75 2.01 0.69
C LEU A 15 12.14 1.58 -0.63
N ILE A 16 11.58 0.38 -0.70
CA ILE A 16 10.69 -0.01 -1.80
C ILE A 16 9.28 0.11 -1.25
N PHE A 17 8.42 0.85 -1.93
CA PHE A 17 7.04 0.97 -1.55
C PHE A 17 6.10 0.94 -2.75
N TYR A 18 4.89 0.46 -2.49
CA TYR A 18 3.73 0.54 -3.35
C TYR A 18 2.53 0.84 -2.47
N LEU A 19 1.70 1.79 -2.87
CA LEU A 19 0.42 2.10 -2.26
C LEU A 19 -0.61 2.24 -3.37
N SER A 20 -1.67 1.45 -3.31
CA SER A 20 -2.83 1.59 -4.19
C SER A 20 -4.09 1.70 -3.34
N VAL A 21 -4.78 2.83 -3.51
CA VAL A 21 -6.02 3.15 -2.81
C VAL A 21 -6.81 4.16 -3.64
N ASP A 22 -8.12 3.96 -3.73
CA ASP A 22 -9.05 4.90 -4.38
C ASP A 22 -8.63 5.32 -5.81
N GLY A 23 -8.27 4.34 -6.65
CA GLY A 23 -7.83 4.58 -8.03
C GLY A 23 -6.44 5.23 -8.17
N MET A 24 -5.85 5.72 -7.08
CA MET A 24 -4.51 6.29 -7.05
C MET A 24 -3.48 5.20 -6.74
N THR A 25 -2.36 5.23 -7.46
CA THR A 25 -1.22 4.36 -7.18
C THR A 25 0.05 5.18 -7.08
N ILE A 26 0.79 5.01 -5.98
CA ILE A 26 2.09 5.63 -5.73
C ILE A 26 3.09 4.51 -5.46
N THR A 27 4.16 4.47 -6.25
CA THR A 27 5.20 3.44 -6.14
C THR A 27 6.54 4.00 -6.55
N ASN A 28 7.62 3.46 -5.98
CA ASN A 28 8.99 3.73 -6.43
C ASN A 28 9.72 2.47 -6.94
N ALA A 29 8.99 1.37 -7.08
CA ALA A 29 9.45 0.14 -7.72
C ALA A 29 8.67 -0.14 -9.01
N ASP A 30 9.31 -0.90 -9.90
CA ASP A 30 8.70 -1.38 -11.13
C ASP A 30 7.53 -2.34 -10.80
N PRO A 31 6.32 -2.08 -11.32
CA PRO A 31 5.16 -2.96 -11.19
C PRO A 31 5.45 -4.43 -11.52
N ALA A 32 6.24 -4.71 -12.57
CA ALA A 32 6.55 -6.07 -12.98
C ALA A 32 7.43 -6.80 -11.95
N GLU A 33 8.38 -6.08 -11.33
CA GLU A 33 9.22 -6.62 -10.25
C GLU A 33 8.37 -6.96 -9.02
N ILE A 34 7.43 -6.09 -8.67
CA ILE A 34 6.50 -6.32 -7.55
C ILE A 34 5.63 -7.55 -7.84
N GLU A 35 5.05 -7.67 -9.03
CA GLU A 35 4.24 -8.82 -9.41
C GLU A 35 5.01 -10.14 -9.27
N VAL A 36 6.24 -10.20 -9.80
CA VAL A 36 7.12 -11.37 -9.67
C VAL A 36 7.44 -11.65 -8.21
N PHE A 37 7.76 -10.61 -7.44
CA PHE A 37 8.07 -10.74 -6.02
C PHE A 37 6.91 -11.32 -5.21
N LEU A 38 5.67 -10.85 -5.44
CA LEU A 38 4.47 -11.38 -4.78
C LEU A 38 4.23 -12.84 -5.15
N LYS A 39 4.38 -13.23 -6.43
CA LYS A 39 4.23 -14.62 -6.88
C LYS A 39 5.21 -15.57 -6.18
N LEU A 40 6.45 -15.11 -5.94
CA LEU A 40 7.49 -15.91 -5.28
C LEU A 40 7.30 -15.99 -3.77
N LYS A 41 6.99 -14.87 -3.12
CA LYS A 41 6.92 -14.78 -1.65
C LYS A 41 5.57 -15.23 -1.08
N ARG A 42 4.49 -15.09 -1.85
CA ARG A 42 3.10 -15.34 -1.42
C ARG A 42 2.79 -14.74 -0.04
N PRO A 43 3.07 -13.43 0.16
CA PRO A 43 2.99 -12.81 1.46
C PRO A 43 1.54 -12.76 1.95
N LYS A 44 1.37 -12.74 3.28
CA LYS A 44 0.05 -12.56 3.90
C LYS A 44 -0.15 -11.11 4.32
N CYS A 45 -1.36 -10.62 4.14
CA CYS A 45 -1.80 -9.33 4.63
C CYS A 45 -1.61 -9.28 6.14
N ARG A 46 -0.89 -8.27 6.62
CA ARG A 46 -0.56 -8.13 8.05
C ARG A 46 -1.79 -7.93 8.93
N ARG A 47 -2.90 -7.44 8.36
CA ARG A 47 -4.15 -7.17 9.09
C ARG A 47 -5.11 -8.36 9.10
N CYS A 48 -5.43 -8.93 7.94
CA CYS A 48 -6.45 -9.99 7.82
C CYS A 48 -5.90 -11.39 7.56
N GLY A 49 -4.60 -11.54 7.31
CA GLY A 49 -3.97 -12.84 7.05
C GLY A 49 -4.21 -13.44 5.65
N ALA A 50 -5.03 -12.80 4.81
CA ALA A 50 -5.25 -13.23 3.42
C ALA A 50 -3.94 -13.18 2.61
N GLU A 51 -3.78 -14.10 1.65
CA GLU A 51 -2.65 -14.05 0.69
C GLU A 51 -2.79 -12.80 -0.18
N VAL A 52 -1.73 -12.01 -0.30
CA VAL A 52 -1.68 -10.80 -1.13
C VAL A 52 -1.14 -11.15 -2.50
N ARG A 53 -1.92 -10.86 -3.52
CA ARG A 53 -1.62 -11.03 -4.94
C ARG A 53 -1.50 -9.66 -5.60
N TRP A 54 -1.04 -9.65 -6.85
CA TRP A 54 -0.89 -8.41 -7.60
C TRP A 54 -2.21 -7.65 -7.76
N GLY A 55 -3.29 -8.35 -8.09
CA GLY A 55 -4.61 -7.74 -8.31
C GLY A 55 -5.31 -7.21 -7.06
N ASP A 56 -4.83 -7.55 -5.86
CA ASP A 56 -5.39 -7.09 -4.59
C ASP A 56 -4.32 -6.49 -3.64
N LEU A 57 -3.15 -6.09 -4.16
CA LEU A 57 -2.12 -5.40 -3.40
C LEU A 57 -2.61 -3.98 -3.07
N GLY A 58 -2.77 -3.69 -1.77
CA GLY A 58 -3.07 -2.34 -1.30
C GLY A 58 -1.82 -1.59 -0.87
N TYR A 59 -0.91 -2.27 -0.17
CA TYR A 59 0.35 -1.68 0.27
C TYR A 59 1.47 -2.71 0.33
N LEU A 60 2.63 -2.32 -0.16
CA LEU A 60 3.92 -2.97 0.02
C LEU A 60 4.89 -1.95 0.63
N GLY A 61 5.61 -2.36 1.66
CA GLY A 61 6.74 -1.61 2.19
C GLY A 61 7.88 -2.56 2.52
N ILE A 62 9.02 -2.39 1.86
CA ILE A 62 10.26 -3.12 2.13
C ILE A 62 11.33 -2.12 2.54
N TRP A 63 11.85 -2.31 3.74
CA TRP A 63 12.95 -1.53 4.28
C TRP A 63 13.93 -2.43 5.02
N ARG A 64 15.19 -2.47 4.56
CA ARG A 64 16.20 -3.40 5.08
C ARG A 64 15.73 -4.86 5.01
N ARG A 65 15.48 -5.47 6.17
CA ARG A 65 14.99 -6.85 6.34
C ARG A 65 13.54 -6.89 6.85
N ARG A 66 12.84 -5.76 6.82
CA ARG A 66 11.45 -5.64 7.26
C ARG A 66 10.58 -5.46 6.02
N GLU A 67 9.57 -6.32 5.94
CA GLU A 67 8.62 -6.35 4.85
C GLU A 67 7.21 -6.25 5.47
N VAL A 68 6.36 -5.40 4.91
CA VAL A 68 4.97 -5.21 5.35
C VAL A 68 4.08 -5.22 4.12
N TYR A 69 2.97 -5.96 4.23
CA TYR A 69 2.02 -6.16 3.14
C TYR A 69 0.60 -5.94 3.67
N TYR A 70 -0.23 -5.24 2.92
CA TYR A 70 -1.67 -5.16 3.14
C TYR A 70 -2.41 -5.36 1.82
N CYS A 71 -3.54 -6.08 1.88
CA CYS A 71 -4.44 -6.16 0.74
C CYS A 71 -5.24 -4.84 0.56
N SER A 72 -5.70 -4.60 -0.65
CA SER A 72 -6.45 -3.40 -1.07
C SER A 72 -7.65 -3.13 -0.16
N LYS A 73 -8.42 -4.18 0.18
CA LYS A 73 -9.55 -4.06 1.12
C LYS A 73 -9.13 -3.48 2.48
N CYS A 74 -8.06 -4.01 3.07
CA CYS A 74 -7.58 -3.56 4.37
C CYS A 74 -7.02 -2.13 4.34
N VAL A 75 -6.39 -1.75 3.21
CA VAL A 75 -5.90 -0.38 3.01
C VAL A 75 -7.05 0.59 2.83
N GLY A 76 -8.06 0.25 2.02
CA GLY A 76 -9.28 1.06 1.88
C GLY A 76 -9.95 1.33 3.22
N GLU A 77 -10.18 0.30 4.03
CA GLU A 77 -10.74 0.48 5.38
C GLU A 77 -9.88 1.35 6.32
N LEU A 78 -8.56 1.38 6.13
CA LEU A 78 -7.67 2.26 6.90
C LEU A 78 -7.73 3.69 6.37
N TYR A 79 -7.77 3.85 5.06
CA TYR A 79 -7.87 5.13 4.38
C TYR A 79 -9.14 5.87 4.79
N GLU A 80 -10.30 5.22 4.76
CA GLU A 80 -11.59 5.77 5.22
C GLU A 80 -11.50 6.28 6.68
N LYS A 81 -10.86 5.50 7.56
CA LYS A 81 -10.70 5.88 8.96
C LYS A 81 -9.77 7.08 9.15
N ILE A 82 -8.67 7.11 8.40
CA ILE A 82 -7.72 8.24 8.44
C ILE A 82 -8.42 9.48 7.91
N TYR A 83 -9.17 9.37 6.81
CA TYR A 83 -9.92 10.47 6.23
C TYR A 83 -10.95 11.02 7.21
N ALA A 84 -11.84 10.18 7.75
CA ALA A 84 -12.82 10.59 8.74
C ALA A 84 -12.19 11.29 9.95
N ALA A 85 -11.03 10.80 10.40
CA ALA A 85 -10.28 11.44 11.47
C ALA A 85 -9.71 12.82 11.07
N VAL A 86 -9.19 12.95 9.84
CA VAL A 86 -8.69 14.21 9.31
C VAL A 86 -9.82 15.22 9.18
N GLU A 87 -10.95 14.84 8.60
CA GLU A 87 -12.13 15.72 8.46
C GLU A 87 -12.64 16.22 9.82
N TYR A 88 -12.68 15.34 10.83
CA TYR A 88 -13.04 15.70 12.20
C TYR A 88 -12.06 16.73 12.80
N ILE A 89 -10.75 16.56 12.59
CA ILE A 89 -9.72 17.45 13.13
C ILE A 89 -9.70 18.81 12.41
N THR A 90 -9.85 18.80 11.09
CA THR A 90 -9.74 20.02 10.26
C THR A 90 -11.06 20.77 10.12
N GLY A 91 -12.19 20.17 10.53
CA GLY A 91 -13.52 20.71 10.28
C GLY A 91 -13.78 20.93 8.79
N SER A 92 -13.18 20.12 7.93
CA SER A 92 -13.29 20.22 6.47
C SER A 92 -13.83 18.92 5.91
N CYS A 93 -14.89 18.97 5.09
CA CYS A 93 -15.35 17.82 4.31
C CYS A 93 -14.46 17.71 3.05
N ILE A 94 -13.64 16.65 2.98
CA ILE A 94 -12.68 16.43 1.89
C ILE A 94 -13.29 15.48 0.84
N TYR A 95 -14.36 14.73 1.19
CA TYR A 95 -15.16 13.97 0.22
C TYR A 95 -16.41 14.73 -0.22
N SER A 96 -16.44 15.19 -1.47
CA SER A 96 -17.66 15.61 -2.16
C SER A 96 -17.73 14.92 -3.50
N ASP A 97 -18.54 13.87 -3.61
CA ASP A 97 -19.20 13.61 -4.89
C ASP A 97 -20.58 12.97 -4.73
N GLU A 98 -20.88 12.20 -3.69
CA GLU A 98 -22.26 11.74 -3.48
C GLU A 98 -22.46 11.29 -2.02
N ILE A 99 -23.51 11.79 -1.38
CA ILE A 99 -24.07 11.45 -0.04
C ILE A 99 -24.05 12.62 0.95
N LYS A 100 -25.17 13.34 0.95
CA LYS A 100 -25.91 13.87 2.11
C LYS A 100 -25.06 14.32 3.32
N GLY A 101 -24.71 15.61 3.29
CA GLY A 101 -24.86 16.49 4.44
C GLY A 101 -23.73 16.45 5.46
N CYS A 102 -22.74 17.33 5.26
CA CYS A 102 -21.96 17.88 6.37
C CYS A 102 -22.96 18.54 7.34
N ARG A 103 -23.17 17.95 8.51
CA ARG A 103 -23.85 18.59 9.65
C ARG A 103 -22.84 18.74 10.77
N TYR A 104 -22.49 20.01 11.04
CA TYR A 104 -21.93 20.43 12.31
C TYR A 104 -23.03 20.41 13.38
#